data_AF-A0A4U6XHV1-F1
#
_entry.id   AF-A0A4U6XHV1-F1
#
_cell.length_a   1.000
_cell.length_b   1.000
_cell.length_c   1.000
_cell.angle_alpha   90.00
_cell.angle_beta   90.00
_cell.angle_gamma   90.00
#
_symmetry.space_group_name_H-M   'P 1'
#
loop_
_entity.id
_entity.type
_entity.pdbx_description
1 polymer ?
#
loop_
_entity_poly.entity_id
_entity_poly.type
_entity_poly.pdbx_seq_one_letter_code
_entity_poly.pdbx_strand_id
1 'polypeptide(L)'
;MKKSVQDFWKYNNNTPVDQIKMRESIYLFKQGFKPIWEDRRNINGGAWTFRVPKNIGPDVWTRVQLLAIGEKLQSVLDDNDQICGVGLSVRFNSHLISIWHRDGSKQQSIDAILECVLEELPAELRPKADNYFYKRHQDHAGFKAPPELQVVIDSQKAAAEKAKATAGGAPA
;
A
#
# COMPACT_ATOMS: atom_id res chain seq x y z
N MET A 1 -1.77 -23.46 3.67
CA MET A 1 -2.48 -23.16 2.41
C MET A 1 -1.44 -23.23 1.30
N LYS A 2 -1.65 -24.08 0.28
CA LYS A 2 -0.72 -24.17 -0.85
C LYS A 2 -0.71 -22.83 -1.58
N LYS A 3 0.47 -22.35 -1.96
CA LYS A 3 0.71 -21.02 -2.55
C LYS A 3 0.83 -21.19 -4.06
N SER A 4 -0.30 -21.28 -4.75
CA SER A 4 -0.31 -21.48 -6.20
C SER A 4 -1.11 -20.40 -6.93
N VAL A 5 -0.76 -20.17 -8.19
CA VAL A 5 -1.50 -19.27 -9.08
C VAL A 5 -2.95 -19.75 -9.27
N GLN A 6 -3.15 -21.07 -9.27
CA GLN A 6 -4.46 -21.71 -9.34
C GLN A 6 -5.33 -21.37 -8.12
N ASP A 7 -4.75 -21.40 -6.91
CA ASP A 7 -5.47 -21.02 -5.70
C ASP A 7 -5.86 -19.54 -5.75
N PHE A 8 -4.98 -18.66 -6.22
CA PHE A 8 -5.31 -17.24 -6.43
C PHE A 8 -6.53 -17.08 -7.34
N TRP A 9 -6.53 -17.69 -8.53
CA TRP A 9 -7.64 -17.58 -9.47
C TRP A 9 -8.93 -18.18 -8.93
N LYS A 10 -8.84 -19.27 -8.15
CA LYS A 10 -10.00 -19.83 -7.46
C LYS A 10 -10.64 -18.81 -6.52
N TYR A 11 -9.85 -18.09 -5.71
CA TYR A 11 -10.40 -17.06 -4.83
C TYR A 11 -10.87 -15.83 -5.61
N ASN A 12 -10.08 -15.36 -6.57
CA ASN A 12 -10.38 -14.15 -7.33
C ASN A 12 -11.69 -14.30 -8.11
N ASN A 13 -11.87 -15.43 -8.83
CA ASN A 13 -13.07 -15.66 -9.65
C ASN A 13 -14.35 -15.86 -8.83
N ASN A 14 -14.23 -16.23 -7.55
CA ASN A 14 -15.37 -16.46 -6.67
C ASN A 14 -15.59 -15.32 -5.66
N THR A 15 -14.81 -14.24 -5.72
CA THR A 15 -14.99 -13.07 -4.87
C THR A 15 -15.92 -12.08 -5.60
N PRO A 16 -17.15 -11.83 -5.10
CA PRO A 16 -18.09 -10.94 -5.77
C PRO A 16 -17.75 -9.47 -5.46
N VAL A 17 -16.70 -8.95 -6.13
CA VAL A 17 -16.18 -7.59 -5.90
C VAL A 17 -17.26 -6.52 -6.11
N ASP A 18 -18.16 -6.76 -7.05
CA ASP A 18 -19.31 -5.93 -7.40
C ASP A 18 -20.41 -5.90 -6.31
N GLN A 19 -20.42 -6.88 -5.41
CA GLN A 19 -21.42 -7.00 -4.33
C GLN A 19 -20.90 -6.50 -2.97
N ILE A 20 -19.64 -6.08 -2.88
CA ILE A 20 -19.05 -5.52 -1.66
C ILE A 20 -19.76 -4.21 -1.30
N LYS A 21 -20.22 -4.07 -0.06
CA LYS A 21 -21.05 -2.94 0.34
C LYS A 21 -20.21 -1.69 0.55
N MET A 22 -20.87 -0.53 0.46
CA MET A 22 -20.23 0.76 0.75
C MET A 22 -19.62 0.75 2.16
N ARG A 23 -18.39 1.27 2.28
CA ARG A 23 -17.56 1.29 3.50
C ARG A 23 -16.92 -0.05 3.88
N GLU A 24 -17.13 -1.11 3.12
CA GLU A 24 -16.37 -2.35 3.28
C GLU A 24 -15.06 -2.31 2.48
N SER A 25 -14.13 -3.17 2.90
CA SER A 25 -12.81 -3.32 2.29
C SER A 25 -12.43 -4.79 2.22
N ILE A 26 -11.74 -5.17 1.15
CA ILE A 26 -11.12 -6.48 0.98
C ILE A 26 -9.61 -6.31 0.79
N TYR A 27 -8.85 -7.30 1.24
CA TYR A 27 -7.39 -7.23 1.28
C TYR A 27 -6.76 -8.55 0.83
N LEU A 28 -5.67 -8.44 0.08
CA LEU A 28 -4.77 -9.55 -0.28
C LEU A 28 -3.38 -9.22 0.28
N PHE A 29 -3.00 -9.87 1.38
CA PHE A 29 -1.76 -9.58 2.12
C PHE A 29 -0.84 -10.79 2.14
N LYS A 30 0.48 -10.53 2.15
CA LYS A 30 1.49 -11.58 2.36
C LYS A 30 1.25 -12.23 3.72
N GLN A 31 1.49 -13.53 3.80
CA GLN A 31 1.25 -14.32 5.01
C GLN A 31 1.99 -13.72 6.21
N GLY A 32 1.25 -13.54 7.31
CA GLY A 32 1.76 -13.00 8.58
C GLY A 32 1.66 -11.49 8.72
N PHE A 33 1.35 -10.75 7.65
CA PHE A 33 0.94 -9.35 7.76
C PHE A 33 -0.55 -9.25 8.04
N LYS A 34 -0.95 -8.44 9.01
CA LYS A 34 -2.35 -8.05 9.19
C LYS A 34 -2.62 -6.76 8.42
N PRO A 35 -3.78 -6.59 7.77
CA PRO A 35 -4.13 -5.38 7.03
C PRO A 35 -4.59 -4.25 7.98
N ILE A 36 -3.78 -3.96 9.00
CA ILE A 36 -3.98 -2.88 9.97
C ILE A 36 -2.68 -2.07 10.10
N TRP A 37 -2.78 -0.78 10.36
CA TRP A 37 -1.62 0.11 10.46
C TRP A 37 -0.74 -0.24 11.66
N GLU A 38 -1.35 -0.73 12.73
CA GLU A 38 -0.75 -1.05 14.02
C GLU A 38 0.01 -2.38 14.03
N ASP A 39 -0.04 -3.16 12.95
CA ASP A 39 0.77 -4.36 12.84
C ASP A 39 2.26 -3.96 12.89
N ARG A 40 3.06 -4.63 13.72
CA ARG A 40 4.50 -4.37 13.88
C ARG A 40 5.26 -4.32 12.55
N ARG A 41 4.79 -5.05 11.54
CA ARG A 41 5.42 -5.11 10.21
C ARG A 41 4.98 -3.98 9.29
N ASN A 42 3.85 -3.33 9.58
CA ASN A 42 3.33 -2.20 8.80
C ASN A 42 3.63 -0.86 9.46
N ILE A 43 3.91 -0.81 10.77
CA ILE A 43 3.94 0.44 11.52
C ILE A 43 4.86 1.52 10.94
N ASN A 44 5.95 1.13 10.27
CA ASN A 44 6.90 2.06 9.65
C ASN A 44 6.63 2.33 8.17
N GLY A 45 5.66 1.62 7.61
CA GLY A 45 5.31 1.63 6.20
C GLY A 45 4.38 2.77 5.81
N GLY A 46 3.83 2.61 4.62
CA GLY A 46 2.78 3.45 4.09
C GLY A 46 2.08 2.78 2.93
N ALA A 47 1.14 3.51 2.35
CA ALA A 47 0.43 3.04 1.19
C ALA A 47 0.20 4.14 0.16
N TRP A 48 0.38 3.75 -1.10
CA TRP A 48 -0.28 4.43 -2.20
C TRP A 48 -1.76 4.08 -2.18
N THR A 49 -2.61 5.08 -2.40
CA THR A 49 -4.04 4.91 -2.58
C THR A 49 -4.47 5.57 -3.88
N PHE A 50 -4.99 4.76 -4.80
CA PHE A 50 -5.55 5.17 -6.08
C PHE A 50 -7.08 5.20 -5.97
N ARG A 51 -7.66 6.37 -6.24
CA ARG A 51 -9.11 6.56 -6.33
C ARG A 51 -9.52 6.35 -7.79
N VAL A 52 -10.39 5.37 -8.01
CA VAL A 52 -10.87 5.04 -9.35
C VAL A 52 -12.40 5.00 -9.39
N PRO A 53 -13.04 5.36 -10.51
CA PRO A 53 -14.47 5.17 -10.72
C PRO A 53 -14.91 3.72 -10.50
N LYS A 54 -16.13 3.52 -9.98
CA LYS A 54 -16.65 2.18 -9.66
C LYS A 54 -16.70 1.23 -10.85
N ASN A 55 -16.98 1.75 -12.05
CA ASN A 55 -17.08 0.94 -13.27
C ASN A 55 -15.74 0.32 -13.70
N ILE A 56 -14.60 0.95 -13.37
CA ILE A 56 -13.27 0.42 -13.70
C ILE A 56 -12.56 -0.21 -12.49
N GLY A 57 -13.09 -0.01 -11.28
CA GLY A 57 -12.44 -0.43 -10.05
C GLY A 57 -12.15 -1.93 -9.93
N PRO A 58 -13.06 -2.84 -10.32
CA PRO A 58 -12.78 -4.29 -10.34
C PRO A 58 -11.60 -4.67 -11.25
N ASP A 59 -11.46 -4.02 -12.40
CA ASP A 59 -10.37 -4.29 -13.35
C ASP A 59 -9.03 -3.78 -12.82
N VAL A 60 -9.02 -2.56 -12.27
CA VAL A 60 -7.83 -1.99 -11.63
C VAL A 60 -7.42 -2.86 -10.44
N TRP A 61 -8.37 -3.32 -9.62
CA TRP A 61 -8.12 -4.21 -8.50
C TRP A 61 -7.46 -5.52 -8.93
N THR A 62 -8.04 -6.19 -9.94
CA THR A 62 -7.50 -7.44 -10.48
C THR A 62 -6.07 -7.24 -10.99
N ARG A 63 -5.80 -6.17 -11.75
CA ARG A 63 -4.44 -5.86 -12.24
C ARG A 63 -3.45 -5.61 -11.12
N VAL A 64 -3.83 -4.84 -10.10
CA VAL A 64 -2.96 -4.58 -8.94
C VAL A 64 -2.68 -5.87 -8.16
N GLN A 65 -3.66 -6.78 -8.03
CA GLN A 65 -3.41 -8.10 -7.46
C GLN A 65 -2.41 -8.91 -8.30
N LEU A 66 -2.52 -8.87 -9.63
CA LEU A 66 -1.59 -9.55 -10.54
C LEU A 66 -0.16 -9.00 -10.41
N LEU A 67 0.00 -7.68 -10.32
CA LEU A 67 1.31 -7.05 -10.08
C LEU A 67 1.90 -7.46 -8.72
N ALA A 68 1.05 -7.67 -7.71
CA ALA A 68 1.47 -8.12 -6.38
C ALA A 68 1.90 -9.60 -6.38
N ILE A 69 1.07 -10.52 -6.90
CA ILE A 69 1.37 -11.96 -6.89
C ILE A 69 2.44 -12.36 -7.92
N GLY A 70 2.59 -11.56 -8.99
CA GLY A 70 3.66 -11.70 -9.98
C GLY A 70 4.99 -11.11 -9.53
N GLU A 71 5.07 -10.60 -8.29
CA GLU A 71 6.25 -9.97 -7.68
C GLU A 71 6.80 -8.74 -8.43
N LYS A 72 6.05 -8.18 -9.40
CA LYS A 72 6.42 -6.95 -10.11
C LYS A 72 6.49 -5.76 -9.14
N LEU A 73 5.51 -5.60 -8.26
CA LEU A 73 5.54 -4.55 -7.21
C LEU A 73 6.71 -4.72 -6.24
N GLN A 74 7.13 -5.96 -5.97
CA GLN A 74 8.27 -6.22 -5.08
C GLN A 74 9.61 -5.93 -5.77
N SER A 75 9.69 -6.15 -7.09
CA SER A 75 10.93 -5.96 -7.87
C SER A 75 11.36 -4.51 -8.03
N VAL A 76 10.46 -3.55 -7.77
CA VAL A 76 10.74 -2.11 -7.90
C VAL A 76 11.08 -1.44 -6.55
N LEU A 77 11.10 -2.20 -5.45
CA LEU A 77 11.45 -1.65 -4.15
C LEU A 77 12.96 -1.75 -3.88
N ASP A 78 13.47 -0.85 -3.04
CA ASP A 78 14.84 -0.90 -2.56
C ASP A 78 15.09 -2.10 -1.65
N ASP A 79 16.34 -2.52 -1.56
CA ASP A 79 16.81 -3.58 -0.69
C ASP A 79 16.32 -3.41 0.76
N ASN A 80 15.77 -4.48 1.34
CA ASN A 80 15.14 -4.53 2.67
C ASN A 80 13.75 -3.87 2.80
N ASP A 81 13.12 -3.42 1.71
CA ASP A 81 11.69 -3.14 1.70
C ASP A 81 10.88 -4.37 1.24
N GLN A 82 9.59 -4.39 1.55
CA GLN A 82 8.71 -5.47 1.16
C GLN A 82 7.28 -4.98 0.97
N ILE A 83 6.64 -5.49 -0.08
CA ILE A 83 5.20 -5.37 -0.24
C ILE A 83 4.50 -6.15 0.88
N CYS A 84 3.68 -5.46 1.66
CA CYS A 84 2.83 -6.04 2.69
C CYS A 84 1.59 -6.67 2.06
N GLY A 85 0.96 -5.95 1.15
CA GLY A 85 -0.28 -6.38 0.51
C GLY A 85 -0.99 -5.27 -0.24
N VAL A 86 -2.13 -5.61 -0.81
CA VAL A 86 -2.99 -4.70 -1.57
C VAL A 86 -4.42 -4.78 -1.04
N GLY A 87 -5.20 -3.73 -1.23
CA GLY A 87 -6.61 -3.73 -0.80
C GLY A 87 -7.52 -2.88 -1.67
N LEU A 88 -8.78 -3.27 -1.76
CA LEU A 88 -9.86 -2.50 -2.36
C LEU A 88 -10.80 -2.05 -1.25
N SER A 89 -11.18 -0.77 -1.26
CA SER A 89 -12.18 -0.22 -0.35
C SER A 89 -13.30 0.48 -1.11
N VAL A 90 -14.55 0.10 -0.84
CA VAL A 90 -15.72 0.65 -1.53
C VAL A 90 -16.14 1.97 -0.88
N ARG A 91 -16.26 3.03 -1.68
CA ARG A 91 -16.76 4.35 -1.27
C ARG A 91 -18.02 4.71 -2.06
N PHE A 92 -18.58 5.89 -1.79
CA PHE A 92 -19.85 6.30 -2.39
C PHE A 92 -19.80 6.30 -3.92
N ASN A 93 -18.82 6.99 -4.51
CA ASN A 93 -18.68 7.18 -5.95
C ASN A 93 -17.39 6.58 -6.55
N SER A 94 -16.60 5.86 -5.75
CA SER A 94 -15.27 5.37 -6.14
C SER A 94 -14.90 4.08 -5.43
N HIS A 95 -13.95 3.36 -5.99
CA HIS A 95 -13.13 2.39 -5.27
C HIS A 95 -11.79 3.02 -4.93
N LEU A 96 -11.28 2.71 -3.73
CA LEU A 96 -9.91 3.04 -3.33
C LEU A 96 -9.08 1.77 -3.40
N ILE A 97 -8.13 1.73 -4.33
CA ILE A 97 -7.17 0.64 -4.47
C ILE A 97 -5.89 1.05 -3.76
N SER A 98 -5.41 0.25 -2.82
CA SER A 98 -4.25 0.57 -1.99
C SER A 98 -3.14 -0.47 -2.15
N ILE A 99 -1.89 -0.02 -2.12
CA ILE A 99 -0.69 -0.84 -2.18
C ILE A 99 0.18 -0.48 -0.98
N TRP A 100 0.44 -1.45 -0.11
CA TRP A 100 1.11 -1.27 1.17
C TRP A 100 2.52 -1.85 1.11
N HIS A 101 3.49 -1.10 1.60
CA HIS A 101 4.88 -1.53 1.74
C HIS A 101 5.42 -1.21 3.15
N ARG A 102 6.54 -1.81 3.53
CA ARG A 102 6.99 -1.87 4.93
C ARG A 102 7.72 -0.63 5.40
N ASP A 103 8.32 0.14 4.51
CA ASP A 103 9.22 1.21 4.90
C ASP A 103 8.92 2.52 4.17
N GLY A 104 8.10 3.35 4.82
CA GLY A 104 7.73 4.66 4.31
C GLY A 104 8.82 5.73 4.43
N SER A 105 10.04 5.38 4.85
CA SER A 105 11.21 6.27 4.78
C SER A 105 11.95 6.19 3.43
N LYS A 106 11.64 5.16 2.62
CA LYS A 106 12.32 4.90 1.34
C LYS A 106 11.64 5.61 0.18
N GLN A 107 12.11 6.82 -0.11
CA GLN A 107 11.51 7.65 -1.17
C GLN A 107 11.59 6.97 -2.56
N GLN A 108 12.70 6.30 -2.89
CA GLN A 108 12.86 5.58 -4.16
C GLN A 108 11.82 4.47 -4.31
N SER A 109 11.63 3.66 -3.26
CA SER A 109 10.56 2.64 -3.22
C SER A 109 9.16 3.24 -3.38
N ILE A 110 8.88 4.38 -2.73
CA ILE A 110 7.59 5.08 -2.86
C ILE A 110 7.36 5.52 -4.31
N ASP A 111 8.32 6.19 -4.93
CA ASP A 111 8.19 6.72 -6.28
C ASP A 111 8.10 5.58 -7.31
N ALA A 112 8.90 4.53 -7.14
CA ALA A 112 8.93 3.38 -8.05
C ALA A 112 7.63 2.55 -8.02
N ILE A 113 6.92 2.46 -6.89
CA ILE A 113 5.58 1.86 -6.84
C ILE A 113 4.61 2.65 -7.72
N LEU A 114 4.63 3.99 -7.63
CA LEU A 114 3.74 4.84 -8.42
C LEU A 114 4.04 4.67 -9.92
N GLU A 115 5.30 4.79 -10.30
CA GLU A 115 5.76 4.62 -11.69
C GLU A 115 5.32 3.25 -12.24
N CYS A 116 5.61 2.17 -11.50
CA CYS A 116 5.21 0.82 -11.88
C CYS A 116 3.70 0.69 -12.13
N VAL A 117 2.85 1.28 -11.29
CA VAL A 117 1.39 1.22 -11.48
C VAL A 117 0.95 2.01 -12.70
N LEU A 118 1.52 3.20 -12.92
CA LEU A 118 1.16 4.05 -14.06
C LEU A 118 1.62 3.46 -15.40
N GLU A 119 2.76 2.76 -15.42
CA GLU A 119 3.28 2.06 -16.60
C GLU A 119 2.46 0.81 -16.95
N GLU A 120 2.17 -0.03 -15.95
CA GLU A 120 1.56 -1.35 -16.17
C GLU A 120 0.04 -1.29 -16.35
N LEU A 121 -0.61 -0.21 -15.91
CA LEU A 121 -2.04 -0.02 -16.18
C LEU A 121 -2.26 0.46 -17.62
N PRO A 122 -3.22 -0.15 -18.36
CA PRO A 122 -3.70 0.37 -19.63
C PRO A 122 -4.17 1.82 -19.50
N ALA A 123 -4.03 2.60 -20.57
CA ALA A 123 -4.32 4.04 -20.56
C ALA A 123 -5.73 4.37 -20.06
N GLU A 124 -6.71 3.55 -20.41
CA GLU A 124 -8.11 3.67 -20.02
C GLU A 124 -8.38 3.36 -18.53
N LEU A 125 -7.46 2.68 -17.86
CA LEU A 125 -7.54 2.33 -16.44
C LEU A 125 -6.63 3.20 -15.55
N ARG A 126 -5.77 4.04 -16.14
CA ARG A 126 -4.83 4.87 -15.38
C ARG A 126 -5.57 5.95 -14.59
N PRO A 127 -5.32 6.05 -13.27
CA PRO A 127 -5.83 7.16 -12.48
C PRO A 127 -5.15 8.47 -12.91
N LYS A 128 -5.90 9.57 -12.86
CA LYS A 128 -5.36 10.91 -13.08
C LYS A 128 -4.49 11.34 -11.90
N ALA A 129 -3.61 12.32 -12.12
CA ALA A 129 -2.64 12.79 -11.11
C ALA A 129 -3.27 13.25 -9.78
N ASP A 130 -4.48 13.81 -9.82
CA ASP A 130 -5.26 14.26 -8.67
C ASP A 130 -5.99 13.12 -7.93
N ASN A 131 -5.96 11.90 -8.48
CA ASN A 131 -6.71 10.75 -8.03
C ASN A 131 -5.85 9.68 -7.38
N TYR A 132 -4.63 10.01 -6.96
CA TYR A 132 -3.84 9.15 -6.09
C TYR A 132 -3.03 9.96 -5.08
N PHE A 133 -2.73 9.34 -3.95
CA PHE A 133 -1.90 9.95 -2.92
C PHE A 133 -1.17 8.87 -2.13
N TYR A 134 -0.01 9.24 -1.58
CA TYR A 134 0.73 8.41 -0.65
C TYR A 134 0.50 8.89 0.77
N LYS A 135 0.42 7.96 1.72
CA LYS A 135 0.33 8.29 3.14
C LYS A 135 1.04 7.23 3.97
N ARG A 136 1.90 7.68 4.89
CA ARG A 136 2.48 6.77 5.90
C ARG A 136 1.43 6.36 6.89
N HIS A 137 1.53 5.13 7.38
CA HIS A 137 0.52 4.57 8.27
C HIS A 137 0.37 5.36 9.57
N GLN A 138 1.47 5.88 10.11
CA GLN A 138 1.49 6.69 11.34
C GLN A 138 0.83 8.08 11.18
N ASP A 139 0.68 8.57 9.95
CA ASP A 139 0.11 9.90 9.68
C ASP A 139 -1.43 9.87 9.60
N HIS A 140 -2.04 8.69 9.69
CA HIS A 140 -3.49 8.55 9.72
C HIS A 140 -4.05 8.98 11.07
N ALA A 141 -5.12 9.80 11.06
CA ALA A 141 -5.75 10.28 12.28
C ALA A 141 -6.29 9.16 13.20
N GLY A 142 -6.57 7.98 12.64
CA GLY A 142 -7.01 6.81 13.39
C GLY A 142 -5.89 5.91 13.89
N PHE A 143 -4.63 6.21 13.58
CA PHE A 143 -3.50 5.39 13.98
C PHE A 143 -3.31 5.40 15.50
N LYS A 144 -3.18 4.20 16.09
CA LYS A 144 -2.94 4.04 17.52
C LYS A 144 -1.80 3.06 17.75
N ALA A 145 -0.60 3.59 17.98
CA ALA A 145 0.57 2.76 18.27
C ALA A 145 0.31 1.81 19.44
N PRO A 146 0.58 0.50 19.28
CA PRO A 146 0.56 -0.44 20.40
C PRO A 146 1.55 0.01 21.49
N PRO A 147 1.21 -0.09 22.79
CA PRO A 147 2.08 0.36 23.88
C PRO A 147 3.50 -0.24 23.80
N GLU A 148 3.61 -1.50 23.41
CA GLU A 148 4.87 -2.21 23.26
C GLU A 148 5.75 -1.71 22.10
N LEU A 149 5.17 -0.98 21.14
CA LEU A 149 5.88 -0.40 20.00
C LEU A 149 6.11 1.11 20.11
N GLN A 150 5.44 1.79 21.05
CA GLN A 150 5.55 3.24 21.22
C GLN A 150 7.00 3.68 21.41
N VAL A 151 7.76 2.97 22.26
CA VAL A 151 9.18 3.27 22.52
C VAL A 151 10.02 3.20 21.24
N VAL A 152 9.74 2.24 20.37
CA VAL A 152 10.46 2.07 19.11
C VAL A 152 10.15 3.22 18.15
N ILE A 153 8.87 3.61 18.05
CA ILE A 153 8.44 4.72 17.20
C ILE A 153 9.06 6.03 17.67
N ASP A 154 9.05 6.30 18.98
CA ASP A 154 9.60 7.52 19.55
C ASP A 154 11.11 7.62 19.32
N SER A 155 11.82 6.49 19.49
CA SER A 155 13.26 6.40 19.18
C SER A 155 13.55 6.69 17.71
N GLN A 156 12.74 6.13 16.79
CA GLN A 156 12.89 6.36 15.35
C GLN A 156 12.58 7.80 14.95
N LYS A 157 11.55 8.41 15.54
CA LYS A 157 11.22 9.83 15.32
C LYS A 157 12.37 10.73 15.76
N ALA A 158 12.90 10.52 16.97
CA ALA A 158 14.04 11.28 17.47
C ALA A 158 15.29 11.11 16.59
N ALA A 159 15.54 9.92 16.06
CA ALA A 159 16.63 9.68 15.12
C ALA A 159 16.44 10.41 13.78
N ALA A 160 15.21 10.40 13.23
CA ALA A 160 14.87 11.09 12.00
C ALA A 160 14.97 12.62 12.14
N GLU A 161 14.52 13.17 13.27
CA GLU A 161 14.65 14.60 13.58
C GLU A 161 16.11 15.02 13.69
N LYS A 162 16.95 14.22 14.36
CA LYS A 162 18.41 14.45 14.41
C LYS A 162 19.03 14.44 13.02
N ALA A 163 18.73 13.42 12.20
CA ALA A 163 19.26 13.32 10.84
C ALA A 163 18.85 14.54 9.98
N LYS A 164 17.61 15.00 10.10
CA LYS A 164 17.12 16.19 9.40
C LYS A 164 17.81 17.47 9.88
N ALA A 165 18.07 17.59 11.18
CA ALA A 165 18.81 18.73 11.74
C ALA A 165 20.28 18.75 11.31
N THR A 166 20.93 17.59 11.18
CA THR A 166 22.30 17.49 10.68
C THR A 166 22.40 17.78 9.17
N ALA A 167 21.42 17.35 8.38
CA ALA A 167 21.36 17.64 6.94
C ALA A 167 21.02 19.11 6.63
N GLY A 168 20.25 19.78 7.48
CA GLY A 168 19.92 21.21 7.34
C GLY A 168 21.01 22.17 7.85
N GLY A 169 22.12 21.65 8.39
CA GLY A 169 23.19 22.44 9.01
C GLY A 169 24.44 22.64 8.16
N ALA A 170 24.45 22.28 6.87
CA ALA A 170 25.59 22.55 5.99
C ALA A 170 25.56 24.03 5.53
N PRO A 171 26.52 24.88 5.92
CA PRO A 171 26.63 26.23 5.37
C PRO A 171 27.10 26.16 3.91
N ALA A 172 26.56 27.08 3.11
CA ALA A 172 27.00 27.39 1.74
C ALA A 172 28.41 28.02 1.71
#